data_AF-A0A661M1B0-F1
#
_entry.id   AF-A0A661M1B0-F1
#
_cell.length_a   1.000
_cell.length_b   1.000
_cell.length_c   1.000
_cell.angle_alpha   90.00
_cell.angle_beta   90.00
_cell.angle_gamma   90.00
#
_symmetry.space_group_name_H-M   'P 1'
#
loop_
_entity.id
_entity.type
_entity.pdbx_description
1 polymer ?
#
loop_
_entity_poly.entity_id
_entity_poly.type
_entity_poly.pdbx_seq_one_letter_code
_entity_poly.pdbx_strand_id
1 'polypeptide(L)'
;SSYLEMRRLIERRREAQPFEDYKIGCILLCEPFFLERDDWIAVPPDFAPNIVRGKTYDLTRGYGLRLWEQVRERLYTTKRFEHEAVDPKSGYGKPVLIKPRLGQGSFRVIVTDAYQRKCAITEEKILPALEAAHIKPFSESGPHSIKNGILLRSDVHRLFDSGYVTVTRDHHFEVSRKIREDFDNGKYYFGFHGRKIHLPRNPGLYPDPDLLQWHNENIFRG
;
A
#
# COMPACT_ATOMS: atom_id res chain seq x y z
N SER A 1 16.84 -12.58 23.51
CA SER A 1 16.65 -11.33 24.29
C SER A 1 15.25 -11.28 24.84
N SER A 2 15.10 -11.08 26.15
CA SER A 2 13.79 -11.10 26.81
C SER A 2 13.03 -9.79 26.57
N TYR A 3 11.71 -9.86 26.38
CA TYR A 3 10.82 -8.69 26.22
C TYR A 3 11.02 -7.65 27.35
N LEU A 4 11.36 -8.11 28.55
CA LEU A 4 11.64 -7.26 29.72
C LEU A 4 12.93 -6.45 29.57
N GLU A 5 13.97 -7.02 28.97
CA GLU A 5 15.24 -6.31 28.73
C GLU A 5 15.05 -5.21 27.67
N MET A 6 14.29 -5.50 26.62
CA MET A 6 13.94 -4.53 25.58
C MET A 6 13.13 -3.36 26.16
N ARG A 7 12.14 -3.63 27.02
CA ARG A 7 11.35 -2.58 27.71
C ARG A 7 12.24 -1.65 28.54
N ARG A 8 13.11 -2.21 29.40
CA ARG A 8 14.01 -1.42 30.26
C ARG A 8 14.95 -0.49 29.47
N LEU A 9 15.38 -0.90 28.27
CA LEU A 9 16.21 -0.08 27.39
C LEU A 9 15.42 1.08 26.77
N ILE A 10 14.14 0.88 26.44
CA ILE A 10 13.26 1.90 25.85
C ILE A 10 12.86 2.94 26.90
N GLU A 11 12.55 2.51 28.13
CA GLU A 11 12.19 3.38 29.26
C GLU A 11 13.30 4.36 29.62
N ARG A 12 14.58 3.97 29.53
CA ARG A 12 15.71 4.87 29.78
C ARG A 12 15.83 6.04 28.78
N ARG A 13 15.20 5.94 27.62
CA ARG A 13 15.34 6.92 26.51
C ARG A 13 14.06 7.71 26.24
N ARG A 14 12.99 7.48 27.00
CA ARG A 14 11.71 8.19 26.88
C ARG A 14 11.15 8.46 28.27
N GLU A 15 10.73 9.70 28.53
CA GLU A 15 9.84 9.99 29.67
C GLU A 15 8.47 9.35 29.37
N ALA A 16 8.23 8.14 29.85
CA ALA A 16 6.97 7.43 29.59
C ALA A 16 6.44 6.77 30.87
N GLN A 17 5.11 6.81 31.04
CA GLN A 17 4.40 6.21 32.17
C GLN A 17 4.45 4.66 32.13
N PRO A 18 4.43 3.97 33.28
CA PRO A 18 4.79 2.55 33.39
C PRO A 18 3.86 1.53 32.70
N PHE A 19 2.80 1.98 32.04
CA PHE A 19 1.71 1.13 31.52
C PHE A 19 1.33 1.36 30.05
N GLU A 20 2.08 2.17 29.29
CA GLU A 20 1.78 2.37 27.88
C GLU A 20 2.43 1.28 27.00
N ASP A 21 1.62 0.62 26.17
CA ASP A 21 2.16 -0.26 25.11
C ASP A 21 2.87 0.60 24.06
N TYR A 22 4.18 0.40 23.90
CA TYR A 22 4.99 1.19 22.98
C TYR A 22 4.53 0.99 21.53
N LYS A 23 3.99 2.05 20.91
CA LYS A 23 3.79 2.07 19.46
C LYS A 23 5.15 2.14 18.76
N ILE A 24 5.61 1.02 18.23
CA ILE A 24 6.75 0.98 17.31
C ILE A 24 6.23 1.47 15.96
N GLY A 25 6.61 2.69 15.58
CA GLY A 25 6.34 3.22 14.24
C GLY A 25 7.19 2.49 13.20
N CYS A 26 6.59 2.09 12.08
CA CYS A 26 7.31 1.62 10.90
C CYS A 26 7.39 2.78 9.89
N ILE A 27 8.59 3.05 9.36
CA ILE A 27 8.76 3.93 8.20
C ILE A 27 8.88 3.02 6.99
N LEU A 28 7.92 3.13 6.07
CA LEU A 28 7.94 2.39 4.82
C LEU A 28 8.56 3.25 3.73
N LEU A 29 9.71 2.81 3.20
CA LEU A 29 10.34 3.43 2.04
C LEU A 29 9.67 2.86 0.79
N CYS A 30 8.76 3.64 0.21
CA CYS A 30 8.13 3.32 -1.05
C CYS A 30 8.99 3.94 -2.15
N GLU A 31 9.66 3.10 -2.94
CA GLU A 31 10.49 3.50 -4.09
C GLU A 31 11.83 4.18 -3.72
N PRO A 32 12.70 3.52 -2.92
CA PRO A 32 14.07 4.01 -2.77
C PRO A 32 14.80 3.89 -4.10
N PHE A 33 15.54 4.92 -4.47
CA PHE A 33 16.55 4.85 -5.53
C PHE A 33 17.93 4.85 -4.88
N PHE A 34 18.89 4.26 -5.57
CA PHE A 34 20.29 4.22 -5.15
C PHE A 34 21.13 4.91 -6.21
N LEU A 35 22.10 5.71 -5.75
CA LEU A 35 23.08 6.33 -6.62
C LEU A 35 24.32 5.45 -6.68
N GLU A 36 24.91 5.34 -7.86
CA GLU A 36 26.22 4.74 -8.02
C GLU A 36 27.26 5.51 -7.21
N ARG A 37 28.37 4.86 -6.86
CA ARG A 37 29.38 5.44 -5.94
C ARG A 37 29.92 6.77 -6.45
N ASP A 38 30.11 6.91 -7.75
CA ASP A 38 30.61 8.12 -8.39
C ASP A 38 29.59 9.28 -8.33
N ASP A 39 28.30 8.95 -8.16
CA ASP A 39 27.21 9.89 -8.04
C ASP A 39 26.81 10.17 -6.57
N TRP A 40 27.57 9.70 -5.57
CA TRP A 40 27.20 9.96 -4.18
C TRP A 40 27.19 11.46 -3.86
N ILE A 41 26.21 11.84 -3.03
CA ILE A 41 26.06 13.22 -2.55
C ILE A 41 26.80 13.33 -1.22
N ALA A 42 27.67 14.34 -1.11
CA ALA A 42 28.43 14.59 0.10
C ALA A 42 27.49 14.87 1.29
N VAL A 43 27.81 14.27 2.44
CA VAL A 43 27.04 14.46 3.67
C VAL A 43 27.11 15.93 4.10
N PRO A 44 25.98 16.62 4.30
CA PRO A 44 26.00 18.01 4.76
C PRO A 44 26.67 18.16 6.13
N PRO A 45 27.34 19.29 6.40
CA PRO A 45 27.92 19.58 7.72
C PRO A 45 26.94 19.56 8.89
N ASP A 46 25.65 19.81 8.65
CA ASP A 46 24.59 19.80 9.67
C ASP A 46 23.97 18.41 9.91
N PHE A 47 24.49 17.39 9.22
CA PHE A 47 24.05 16.02 9.37
C PHE A 47 24.78 15.36 10.55
N ALA A 48 24.06 15.20 11.66
CA ALA A 48 24.60 14.56 12.84
C ALA A 48 24.90 13.06 12.58
N PRO A 49 26.03 12.50 13.04
CA PRO A 49 26.41 11.11 12.78
C PRO A 49 25.54 10.08 13.52
N ASN A 50 24.86 10.47 14.60
CA ASN A 50 24.10 9.58 15.48
C ASN A 50 22.59 9.82 15.37
N ILE A 51 22.02 9.54 14.20
CA ILE A 51 20.59 9.75 13.93
C ILE A 51 19.79 8.49 14.30
N VAL A 52 19.01 8.59 15.39
CA VAL A 52 18.13 7.53 15.89
C VAL A 52 16.66 7.70 15.45
N ARG A 53 16.34 8.72 14.65
CA ARG A 53 15.03 8.97 14.01
C ARG A 53 15.25 9.61 12.65
N GLY A 54 14.47 9.26 11.61
CA GLY A 54 14.62 9.84 10.27
C GLY A 54 14.67 11.38 10.31
N LYS A 55 15.66 11.98 9.64
CA LYS A 55 15.78 13.44 9.52
C LYS A 55 15.09 13.93 8.27
N THR A 56 14.40 15.06 8.41
CA THR A 56 13.81 15.81 7.31
C THR A 56 14.60 17.08 7.09
N TYR A 57 14.58 17.57 5.86
CA TYR A 57 15.16 18.85 5.47
C TYR A 57 14.08 19.72 4.83
N ASP A 58 14.20 21.04 5.01
CA ASP A 58 13.39 22.00 4.28
C ASP A 58 13.93 22.11 2.85
N LEU A 59 13.11 21.75 1.86
CA LEU A 59 13.51 21.72 0.45
C LEU A 59 13.54 23.11 -0.21
N THR A 60 13.20 24.17 0.51
CA THR A 60 13.12 25.54 -0.02
C THR A 60 14.31 26.42 0.36
N ARG A 61 15.18 25.97 1.28
CA ARG A 61 16.32 26.77 1.78
C ARG A 61 17.45 25.92 2.34
N GLY A 62 18.62 26.53 2.49
CA GLY A 62 19.76 25.96 3.20
C GLY A 62 20.31 24.67 2.57
N TYR A 63 20.73 23.73 3.41
CA TYR A 63 21.28 22.44 2.95
C TYR A 63 20.23 21.54 2.30
N GLY A 64 18.96 21.65 2.69
CA GLY A 64 17.88 20.85 2.12
C GLY A 64 17.62 21.13 0.64
N LEU A 65 17.56 22.42 0.26
CA LEU A 65 17.47 22.83 -1.14
C LEU A 65 18.68 22.33 -1.96
N ARG A 66 19.90 22.51 -1.46
CA ARG A 66 21.13 22.06 -2.15
C ARG A 66 21.19 20.54 -2.33
N LEU A 67 20.75 19.78 -1.33
CA LEU A 67 20.64 18.33 -1.43
C LEU A 67 19.60 17.94 -2.49
N TRP A 68 18.44 18.60 -2.47
CA TRP A 68 17.36 18.33 -3.39
C TRP A 68 17.75 18.60 -4.84
N GLU A 69 18.45 19.69 -5.11
CA GLU A 69 18.96 20.03 -6.44
C GLU A 69 19.94 18.96 -6.97
N GLN A 70 20.90 18.53 -6.14
CA GLN A 70 21.86 17.47 -6.49
C GLN A 70 21.19 16.11 -6.72
N VAL A 71 20.17 15.77 -5.93
CA VAL A 71 19.34 14.57 -6.15
C VAL A 71 18.61 14.67 -7.48
N ARG A 72 17.95 15.80 -7.75
CA ARG A 72 17.21 16.04 -9.00
C ARG A 72 18.12 15.87 -10.20
N GLU A 73 19.27 16.54 -10.20
CA GLU A 73 20.24 16.49 -11.29
C GLU A 73 20.65 15.05 -11.62
N ARG A 74 21.04 14.27 -10.60
CA ARG A 74 21.44 12.87 -10.79
C ARG A 74 20.30 11.99 -11.27
N LEU A 75 19.09 12.16 -10.71
CA LEU A 75 17.90 11.43 -11.18
C LEU A 75 17.55 11.74 -12.64
N TYR A 76 17.79 12.97 -13.11
CA TYR A 76 17.61 13.32 -14.52
C TYR A 76 18.73 12.79 -15.41
N THR A 77 19.96 12.73 -14.91
CA THR A 77 21.12 12.18 -15.62
C THR A 77 21.05 10.66 -15.75
N THR A 78 20.72 9.92 -14.69
CA THR A 78 20.48 8.47 -14.73
C THR A 78 19.39 8.11 -15.75
N LYS A 79 18.30 8.90 -15.81
CA LYS A 79 17.23 8.73 -16.82
C LYS A 79 17.67 8.97 -18.27
N ARG A 80 18.75 9.74 -18.49
CA ARG A 80 19.35 9.93 -19.83
C ARG A 80 20.23 8.75 -20.24
N PHE A 81 20.96 8.14 -19.30
CA PHE A 81 21.86 7.01 -19.59
C PHE A 81 21.14 5.65 -19.70
N GLU A 82 19.99 5.46 -19.04
CA GLU A 82 19.15 4.26 -19.25
C GLU A 82 18.56 4.16 -20.67
N HIS A 83 18.60 5.23 -21.47
CA HIS A 83 18.13 5.21 -22.86
C HIS A 83 19.14 4.65 -23.87
N GLU A 84 20.41 4.39 -23.51
CA GLU A 84 21.45 4.02 -24.48
C GLU A 84 22.24 2.73 -24.20
N ALA A 85 21.85 1.89 -23.25
CA ALA A 85 22.50 0.58 -23.05
C ALA A 85 21.50 -0.58 -23.04
N VAL A 86 21.34 -1.25 -24.18
CA VAL A 86 20.70 -2.58 -24.26
C VAL A 86 21.75 -3.61 -24.65
N ASP A 87 22.15 -4.43 -23.67
CA ASP A 87 22.85 -5.71 -23.92
C ASP A 87 21.80 -6.77 -24.32
N PRO A 88 21.91 -7.45 -25.48
CA PRO A 88 20.87 -8.36 -25.98
C PRO A 88 20.74 -9.70 -25.23
N LYS A 89 21.46 -9.96 -24.14
CA LYS A 89 21.61 -11.32 -23.56
C LYS A 89 20.83 -11.63 -22.28
N SER A 90 19.63 -11.08 -22.10
CA SER A 90 18.76 -11.53 -21.01
C SER A 90 17.35 -11.79 -21.52
N GLY A 91 16.78 -12.95 -21.19
CA GLY A 91 15.44 -13.41 -21.61
C GLY A 91 14.26 -12.60 -21.07
N TYR A 92 14.45 -11.32 -20.78
CA TYR A 92 13.41 -10.38 -20.42
C TYR A 92 13.00 -9.61 -21.68
N GLY A 93 11.69 -9.51 -21.92
CA GLY A 93 11.14 -8.74 -23.03
C GLY A 93 11.53 -7.27 -22.97
N LYS A 94 11.35 -6.55 -24.09
CA LYS A 94 11.68 -5.12 -24.23
C LYS A 94 11.24 -4.35 -22.96
N PRO A 95 12.15 -3.60 -22.31
CA PRO A 95 11.78 -2.81 -21.14
C PRO A 95 10.66 -1.85 -21.52
N VAL A 96 9.53 -1.98 -20.82
CA VAL A 96 8.37 -1.09 -20.98
C VAL A 96 8.56 0.07 -20.03
N LEU A 97 8.39 1.29 -20.54
CA LEU A 97 8.31 2.50 -19.72
C LEU A 97 7.15 2.37 -18.73
N ILE A 98 7.45 2.04 -17.48
CA ILE A 98 6.49 2.06 -16.39
C ILE A 98 6.54 3.47 -15.80
N LYS A 99 5.44 4.23 -15.90
CA LYS A 99 5.29 5.42 -15.05
C LYS A 99 5.15 4.92 -13.61
N PRO A 100 6.12 5.22 -12.71
CA PRO A 100 6.05 4.74 -11.34
C PRO A 100 4.79 5.28 -10.68
N ARG A 101 4.03 4.38 -10.05
CA ARG A 101 2.78 4.72 -9.38
C ARG A 101 3.12 5.12 -7.94
N LEU A 102 3.33 6.42 -7.73
CA LEU A 102 3.56 7.01 -6.41
C LEU A 102 2.52 6.48 -5.39
N GLY A 103 2.96 5.70 -4.41
CA GLY A 103 2.11 5.16 -3.33
C GLY A 103 1.75 3.67 -3.42
N GLN A 104 2.21 2.93 -4.44
CA GLN A 104 1.87 1.50 -4.58
C GLN A 104 2.57 0.57 -3.57
N GLY A 105 3.81 0.87 -3.18
CA GLY A 105 4.53 0.05 -2.20
C GLY A 105 3.90 0.08 -0.80
N SER A 106 3.27 1.20 -0.41
CA SER A 106 2.61 1.36 0.89
C SER A 106 1.16 0.92 0.87
N PHE A 107 0.43 1.04 -0.24
CA PHE A 107 -1.02 0.78 -0.29
C PHE A 107 -1.37 -0.61 0.27
N ARG A 108 -0.70 -1.66 -0.20
CA ARG A 108 -0.94 -3.01 0.31
C ARG A 108 -0.69 -3.10 1.81
N VAL A 109 0.38 -2.48 2.30
CA VAL A 109 0.74 -2.55 3.72
C VAL A 109 -0.26 -1.80 4.59
N ILE A 110 -0.62 -0.56 4.23
CA ILE A 110 -1.54 0.27 5.02
C ILE A 110 -2.94 -0.31 5.04
N VAL A 111 -3.42 -0.88 3.93
CA VAL A 111 -4.73 -1.56 3.87
C VAL A 111 -4.67 -2.86 4.69
N THR A 112 -3.59 -3.64 4.55
CA THR A 112 -3.41 -4.87 5.34
C THR A 112 -3.44 -4.59 6.84
N ASP A 113 -2.77 -3.53 7.29
CA ASP A 113 -2.76 -3.12 8.70
C ASP A 113 -4.11 -2.60 9.18
N ALA A 114 -4.78 -1.77 8.37
CA ALA A 114 -6.11 -1.23 8.69
C ALA A 114 -7.16 -2.32 8.93
N TYR A 115 -7.09 -3.42 8.16
CA TYR A 115 -7.95 -4.60 8.28
C TYR A 115 -7.41 -5.66 9.25
N GLN A 116 -6.38 -5.34 10.04
CA GLN A 116 -5.81 -6.25 11.02
C GLN A 116 -5.37 -7.60 10.44
N ARG A 117 -4.86 -7.59 9.20
CA ARG A 117 -4.38 -8.78 8.49
C ARG A 117 -5.48 -9.85 8.30
N LYS A 118 -6.71 -9.40 8.12
CA LYS A 118 -7.90 -10.25 7.99
C LYS A 118 -8.71 -9.85 6.75
N CYS A 119 -9.07 -10.84 5.93
CA CYS A 119 -9.97 -10.62 4.79
C CYS A 119 -11.30 -10.00 5.25
N ALA A 120 -11.77 -8.98 4.55
CA ALA A 120 -13.02 -8.28 4.84
C ALA A 120 -14.26 -9.20 4.74
N ILE A 121 -14.19 -10.25 3.92
CA ILE A 121 -15.35 -11.12 3.61
C ILE A 121 -15.25 -12.47 4.32
N THR A 122 -14.14 -13.18 4.13
CA THR A 122 -13.97 -14.56 4.62
C THR A 122 -13.35 -14.63 6.01
N GLU A 123 -12.86 -13.50 6.53
CA GLU A 123 -12.09 -13.41 7.77
C GLU A 123 -10.79 -14.26 7.82
N GLU A 124 -10.33 -14.73 6.66
CA GLU A 124 -9.05 -15.43 6.51
C GLU A 124 -7.88 -14.54 6.95
N LYS A 125 -6.89 -15.13 7.62
CA LYS A 125 -5.71 -14.46 8.18
C LYS A 125 -4.39 -14.91 7.55
N ILE A 126 -4.40 -15.91 6.66
CA ILE A 126 -3.22 -16.36 5.92
C ILE A 126 -2.77 -15.23 4.98
N LEU A 127 -1.85 -14.40 5.45
CA LEU A 127 -1.35 -13.20 4.76
C LEU A 127 -0.95 -13.40 3.29
N PRO A 128 -0.27 -14.50 2.89
CA PRO A 128 0.06 -14.74 1.48
C PRO A 128 -1.16 -14.88 0.56
N ALA A 129 -2.33 -15.26 1.10
CA ALA A 129 -3.57 -15.37 0.36
C ALA A 129 -4.37 -14.05 0.33
N LEU A 130 -3.86 -12.97 0.94
CA LEU A 130 -4.53 -11.69 1.05
C LEU A 130 -3.89 -10.62 0.15
N GLU A 131 -4.77 -9.86 -0.48
CA GLU A 131 -4.46 -8.79 -1.43
C GLU A 131 -5.26 -7.54 -1.08
N ALA A 132 -4.64 -6.37 -1.27
CA ALA A 132 -5.32 -5.10 -1.11
C ALA A 132 -5.94 -4.72 -2.47
N ALA A 133 -7.26 -4.78 -2.54
CA ALA A 133 -8.04 -4.41 -3.71
C ALA A 133 -8.34 -2.92 -3.71
N HIS A 134 -8.26 -2.28 -4.89
CA HIS A 134 -8.80 -0.93 -5.09
C HIS A 134 -10.29 -1.02 -5.35
N ILE A 135 -11.09 -0.16 -4.70
CA ILE A 135 -12.53 -0.08 -4.98
C ILE A 135 -12.74 0.60 -6.34
N LYS A 136 -12.16 1.79 -6.52
CA LYS A 136 -12.03 2.45 -7.82
C LYS A 136 -10.62 2.20 -8.36
N PRO A 137 -10.46 1.51 -9.49
CA PRO A 137 -9.16 1.29 -10.09
C PRO A 137 -8.42 2.59 -10.38
N PHE A 138 -7.10 2.53 -10.33
CA PHE A 138 -6.26 3.69 -10.65
C PHE A 138 -6.47 4.20 -12.09
N SER A 139 -6.76 3.30 -13.04
CA SER A 139 -7.08 3.66 -14.44
C SER A 139 -8.26 4.63 -14.55
N GLU A 140 -9.17 4.59 -13.56
CA GLU A 140 -10.36 5.44 -13.47
C GLU A 140 -10.16 6.61 -12.49
N SER A 141 -8.90 7.00 -12.23
CA SER A 141 -8.52 8.05 -11.26
C SER A 141 -8.92 7.73 -9.81
N GLY A 142 -8.87 6.46 -9.41
CA GLY A 142 -9.06 6.05 -8.01
C GLY A 142 -7.92 6.50 -7.09
N PRO A 143 -8.21 7.08 -5.90
CA PRO A 143 -7.16 7.57 -5.01
C PRO A 143 -6.38 6.42 -4.33
N HIS A 144 -5.09 6.61 -4.07
CA HIS A 144 -4.29 5.67 -3.28
C HIS A 144 -4.47 5.92 -1.77
N SER A 145 -5.68 5.66 -1.26
CA SER A 145 -6.05 5.85 0.15
C SER A 145 -6.65 4.58 0.75
N ILE A 146 -6.57 4.42 2.08
CA ILE A 146 -7.18 3.27 2.77
C ILE A 146 -8.69 3.21 2.52
N LYS A 147 -9.36 4.37 2.37
CA LYS A 147 -10.79 4.45 2.04
C LYS A 147 -11.13 3.91 0.65
N ASN A 148 -10.16 3.86 -0.27
CA ASN A 148 -10.29 3.20 -1.57
C ASN A 148 -9.77 1.75 -1.54
N GLY A 149 -9.55 1.18 -0.36
CA GLY A 149 -8.92 -0.12 -0.18
C GLY A 149 -9.76 -1.11 0.61
N ILE A 150 -9.83 -2.33 0.12
CA ILE A 150 -10.41 -3.46 0.85
C ILE A 150 -9.39 -4.61 0.86
N LEU A 151 -9.13 -5.18 2.03
CA LEU A 151 -8.30 -6.38 2.12
C LEU A 151 -9.14 -7.61 1.81
N LEU A 152 -8.84 -8.28 0.70
CA LEU A 152 -9.60 -9.43 0.21
C LEU A 152 -8.70 -10.66 0.07
N ARG A 153 -9.31 -11.85 0.11
CA ARG A 153 -8.63 -13.07 -0.33
C ARG A 153 -8.46 -13.03 -1.86
N SER A 154 -7.36 -13.54 -2.40
CA SER A 154 -7.01 -13.41 -3.82
C SER A 154 -8.10 -13.85 -4.80
N ASP A 155 -8.89 -14.87 -4.46
CA ASP A 155 -10.03 -15.32 -5.27
C ASP A 155 -11.19 -14.30 -5.24
N VAL A 156 -11.56 -13.81 -4.05
CA VAL A 156 -12.61 -12.78 -3.89
C VAL A 156 -12.20 -11.47 -4.55
N HIS A 157 -10.91 -11.10 -4.49
CA HIS A 157 -10.37 -9.94 -5.19
C HIS A 157 -10.58 -10.06 -6.70
N ARG A 158 -10.22 -11.19 -7.31
CA ARG A 158 -10.43 -11.42 -8.75
C ARG A 158 -11.91 -11.34 -9.14
N LEU A 159 -12.81 -11.86 -8.29
CA LEU A 159 -14.25 -11.78 -8.54
C LEU A 159 -14.77 -10.35 -8.40
N PHE A 160 -14.21 -9.56 -7.47
CA PHE A 160 -14.55 -8.16 -7.27
C PHE A 160 -14.17 -7.34 -8.50
N ASP A 161 -12.92 -7.45 -8.95
CA ASP A 161 -12.41 -6.78 -10.15
C ASP A 161 -13.16 -7.18 -11.43
N SER A 162 -13.63 -8.43 -11.49
CA SER A 162 -14.42 -8.94 -12.62
C SER A 162 -15.91 -8.57 -12.54
N GLY A 163 -16.35 -7.90 -11.47
CA GLY A 163 -17.73 -7.47 -11.26
C GLY A 163 -18.69 -8.56 -10.80
N TYR A 164 -18.19 -9.74 -10.43
CA TYR A 164 -19.03 -10.85 -9.98
C TYR A 164 -19.44 -10.73 -8.51
N VAL A 165 -18.70 -9.96 -7.73
CA VAL A 165 -19.06 -9.63 -6.34
C VAL A 165 -18.83 -8.15 -6.12
N THR A 166 -19.47 -7.59 -5.10
CA THR A 166 -19.26 -6.20 -4.73
C THR A 166 -19.54 -5.95 -3.26
N VAL A 167 -19.33 -4.70 -2.82
CA VAL A 167 -19.70 -4.24 -1.49
C VAL A 167 -20.61 -3.02 -1.66
N THR A 168 -21.77 -3.03 -1.00
CA THR A 168 -22.75 -1.93 -1.07
C THR A 168 -22.29 -0.72 -0.27
N ARG A 169 -22.92 0.44 -0.50
CA ARG A 169 -22.69 1.66 0.30
C ARG A 169 -22.80 1.44 1.82
N ASP A 170 -23.67 0.52 2.24
CA ASP A 170 -23.88 0.15 3.64
C ASP A 170 -22.95 -0.97 4.13
N HIS A 171 -21.89 -1.25 3.37
CA HIS A 171 -20.84 -2.24 3.67
C HIS A 171 -21.35 -3.69 3.73
N HIS A 172 -22.31 -4.06 2.88
CA HIS A 172 -22.76 -5.45 2.73
C HIS A 172 -22.14 -6.10 1.50
N PHE A 173 -21.75 -7.37 1.61
CA PHE A 173 -21.20 -8.14 0.51
C PHE A 173 -22.30 -8.68 -0.40
N GLU A 174 -22.20 -8.39 -1.68
CA GLU A 174 -23.16 -8.80 -2.69
C GLU A 174 -22.51 -9.72 -3.72
N VAL A 175 -23.29 -10.66 -4.23
CA VAL A 175 -22.83 -11.69 -5.17
C VAL A 175 -23.75 -11.66 -6.36
N SER A 176 -23.18 -11.44 -7.55
CA SER A 176 -23.90 -11.40 -8.81
C SER A 176 -24.51 -12.78 -9.11
N ARG A 177 -25.72 -12.76 -9.68
CA ARG A 177 -26.36 -13.98 -10.20
C ARG A 177 -25.60 -14.56 -11.39
N LYS A 178 -24.83 -13.74 -12.12
CA LYS A 178 -24.01 -14.16 -13.26
C LYS A 178 -22.94 -15.19 -12.90
N ILE A 179 -22.48 -15.24 -11.65
CA ILE A 179 -21.59 -16.33 -11.20
C ILE A 179 -22.20 -17.70 -11.47
N ARG A 180 -23.51 -17.85 -11.20
CA ARG A 180 -24.21 -19.11 -11.40
C ARG A 180 -24.56 -19.32 -12.87
N GLU A 181 -24.93 -18.27 -13.57
CA GLU A 181 -25.30 -18.35 -14.99
C GLU A 181 -24.11 -18.69 -15.88
N ASP A 182 -22.94 -18.09 -15.62
CA ASP A 182 -21.76 -18.23 -16.46
C ASP A 182 -20.94 -19.50 -16.14
N PHE A 183 -21.04 -20.04 -14.91
CA PHE A 183 -20.15 -21.11 -14.44
C PHE A 183 -20.85 -22.29 -13.74
N ASP A 184 -22.18 -22.28 -13.62
CA ASP A 184 -22.97 -23.29 -12.89
C ASP A 184 -22.43 -23.58 -11.47
N ASN A 185 -21.87 -22.55 -10.83
CA ASN A 185 -21.19 -22.66 -9.54
C ASN A 185 -21.39 -21.37 -8.72
N GLY A 186 -20.76 -21.27 -7.55
CA GLY A 186 -20.77 -20.08 -6.72
C GLY A 186 -21.41 -20.25 -5.35
N LYS A 187 -21.93 -21.44 -5.03
CA LYS A 187 -22.57 -21.74 -3.74
C LYS A 187 -21.72 -21.31 -2.55
N TYR A 188 -20.40 -21.47 -2.66
CA TYR A 188 -19.45 -21.01 -1.65
C TYR A 188 -19.55 -19.49 -1.39
N TYR A 189 -19.53 -18.67 -2.45
CA TYR A 189 -19.59 -17.20 -2.33
C TYR A 189 -20.97 -16.71 -1.89
N PHE A 190 -22.05 -17.34 -2.38
CA PHE A 190 -23.41 -17.04 -1.93
C PHE A 190 -23.61 -17.27 -0.42
N GLY A 191 -22.81 -18.12 0.21
CA GLY A 191 -22.80 -18.25 1.68
C GLY A 191 -22.49 -16.93 2.41
N PHE A 192 -21.78 -16.00 1.78
CA PHE A 192 -21.44 -14.68 2.31
C PHE A 192 -22.36 -13.55 1.83
N HIS A 193 -23.25 -13.83 0.88
CA HIS A 193 -24.15 -12.83 0.30
C HIS A 193 -25.03 -12.17 1.37
N GLY A 194 -25.19 -10.85 1.28
CA GLY A 194 -25.94 -10.02 2.23
C GLY A 194 -25.28 -9.88 3.61
N ARG A 195 -24.10 -10.43 3.85
CA ARG A 195 -23.40 -10.25 5.13
C ARG A 195 -22.69 -8.91 5.17
N LYS A 196 -22.72 -8.26 6.34
CA LYS A 196 -21.88 -7.09 6.59
C LYS A 196 -20.41 -7.48 6.61
N ILE A 197 -19.58 -6.74 5.90
CA ILE A 197 -18.15 -7.02 5.82
C ILE A 197 -17.44 -6.65 7.12
N HIS A 198 -16.30 -7.27 7.38
CA HIS A 198 -15.39 -6.83 8.42
C HIS A 198 -14.77 -5.49 8.02
N LEU A 199 -14.97 -4.47 8.85
CA LEU A 199 -14.47 -3.11 8.64
C LEU A 199 -13.22 -2.85 9.49
N PRO A 200 -12.37 -1.90 9.09
CA PRO A 200 -11.25 -1.43 9.92
C PRO A 200 -11.69 -1.06 11.33
N ARG A 201 -10.78 -1.07 12.31
CA ARG A 201 -11.14 -0.65 13.68
C ARG A 201 -11.49 0.84 13.79
N ASN A 202 -10.88 1.67 12.95
CA ASN A 202 -11.10 3.11 12.93
C ASN A 202 -12.18 3.46 11.88
N PRO A 203 -13.34 4.03 12.27
CA PRO A 203 -14.37 4.50 11.36
C PRO A 203 -13.88 5.47 10.28
N GLY A 204 -12.86 6.28 10.58
CA GLY A 204 -12.25 7.19 9.62
C GLY A 204 -11.52 6.50 8.45
N LEU A 205 -11.32 5.18 8.54
CA LEU A 205 -10.65 4.36 7.52
C LEU A 205 -11.62 3.45 6.77
N TYR A 206 -12.93 3.56 7.00
CA TYR A 206 -13.90 2.71 6.30
C TYR A 206 -13.84 2.94 4.79
N PRO A 207 -14.15 1.91 3.99
CA PRO A 207 -14.41 2.06 2.56
C PRO A 207 -15.36 3.21 2.30
N ASP A 208 -14.98 4.12 1.40
CA ASP A 208 -15.77 5.29 1.06
C ASP A 208 -17.07 4.86 0.35
N PRO A 209 -18.25 5.23 0.87
CA PRO A 209 -19.52 4.88 0.25
C PRO A 209 -19.64 5.34 -1.20
N ASP A 210 -19.05 6.47 -1.58
CA ASP A 210 -19.13 6.98 -2.96
C ASP A 210 -18.23 6.17 -3.91
N LEU A 211 -17.08 5.69 -3.43
CA LEU A 211 -16.24 4.77 -4.20
C LEU A 211 -16.91 3.42 -4.38
N LEU A 212 -17.57 2.91 -3.33
CA LEU A 212 -18.35 1.68 -3.38
C LEU A 212 -19.50 1.79 -4.38
N GLN A 213 -20.25 2.89 -4.32
CA GLN A 213 -21.32 3.17 -5.29
C GLN A 213 -20.77 3.20 -6.71
N TRP A 214 -19.64 3.88 -6.94
CA TRP A 214 -19.00 3.91 -8.25
C TRP A 214 -18.68 2.49 -8.75
N HIS A 215 -18.12 1.61 -7.91
CA HIS A 215 -17.86 0.22 -8.29
C HIS A 215 -19.17 -0.53 -8.58
N ASN A 216 -20.21 -0.33 -7.78
CA ASN A 216 -21.52 -0.95 -7.98
C ASN A 216 -22.15 -0.56 -9.34
N GLU A 217 -21.91 0.66 -9.81
CA GLU A 217 -22.46 1.19 -11.07
C GLU A 217 -21.62 0.86 -12.31
N ASN A 218 -20.29 0.78 -12.17
CA ASN A 218 -19.36 0.73 -13.31
C ASN A 218 -18.73 -0.64 -13.53
N ILE A 219 -18.60 -1.46 -12.49
CA ILE A 219 -17.90 -2.75 -12.54
C ILE A 219 -18.85 -3.91 -12.20
N PHE A 220 -19.65 -3.77 -11.15
CA PHE A 220 -20.52 -4.84 -10.68
C PHE A 220 -21.57 -5.24 -11.73
N ARG A 221 -21.67 -6.55 -11.96
CA ARG A 221 -22.60 -7.16 -12.91
C ARG A 221 -23.86 -7.60 -12.16
N GLY A 222 -24.65 -6.64 -11.69
CA GLY A 222 -25.93 -6.88 -11.01
C GLY A 222 -26.92 -7.72 -11.81
#